data_AF-A0A1I7D403-F1
#
_entry.id   AF-A0A1I7D403-F1
#
_cell.length_a   1.000
_cell.length_b   1.000
_cell.length_c   1.000
_cell.angle_alpha   90.00
_cell.angle_beta   90.00
_cell.angle_gamma   90.00
#
_symmetry.space_group_name_H-M   'P 1'
#
loop_
_entity.id
_entity.type
_entity.pdbx_description
1 polymer ?
#
loop_
_entity_poly.entity_id
_entity_poly.type
_entity_poly.pdbx_seq_one_letter_code
_entity_poly.pdbx_strand_id
1 'polypeptide(L)'
;MPLNDDPDDALNETLTHTPYDGSSQPFTIGLKPLDPHEWIEIDGDLENYLAEKDRLYGALLEKVFVAEADTGEAQREILDALVAYLPERFPETYRRIGDAIEIPALGRRIALNAAETPPLRTASLLVPEDLILMRKGDNGWRLAAGSLCFPSSWSLTEKFGKPLHDIHEPVPGFGPGTRPAELIERMFDRLQGQAVERFNWSLQAGDALYHPISQRQRIDRATMQPSKFSEDEIAAQAFIRVERQTLRKLPKSQDILFTIRIYLNPLSMLGKHPERATLAASFAGQLAGLDQAQLDYKGLSADRDRLVAVLSQMAGAS
;
A
#
# COMPACT_ATOMS: atom_id res chain seq x y z
N MET A 1 0.84 -10.24 42.78
CA MET A 1 0.53 -10.85 41.48
C MET A 1 1.25 -10.02 40.44
N PRO A 2 2.20 -10.58 39.67
CA PRO A 2 2.80 -9.81 38.60
C PRO A 2 1.80 -9.77 37.43
N LEU A 3 1.50 -8.56 36.98
CA LEU A 3 0.92 -8.26 35.68
C LEU A 3 1.99 -8.60 34.64
N ASN A 4 1.73 -9.60 33.80
CA ASN A 4 2.39 -9.74 32.51
C ASN A 4 1.51 -8.99 31.50
N ASP A 5 1.81 -7.72 31.28
CA ASP A 5 1.42 -7.03 30.05
C ASP A 5 2.67 -6.98 29.18
N ASP A 6 2.76 -7.91 28.23
CA ASP A 6 3.71 -7.82 27.12
C ASP A 6 3.03 -6.96 26.04
N PRO A 7 3.60 -5.83 25.61
CA PRO A 7 2.96 -4.92 24.67
C PRO A 7 3.18 -5.31 23.18
N ASP A 8 3.73 -6.49 22.91
CA ASP A 8 4.10 -6.97 21.57
C ASP A 8 3.14 -8.08 21.07
N ASP A 9 1.91 -7.76 20.67
CA ASP A 9 1.13 -8.57 19.69
C ASP A 9 -0.21 -7.92 19.32
N ALA A 10 -0.20 -6.78 18.63
CA ALA A 10 -1.42 -6.22 18.04
C ALA A 10 -1.23 -5.96 16.54
N LEU A 11 -0.62 -6.91 15.83
CA LEU A 11 -0.82 -7.07 14.40
C LEU A 11 -1.83 -8.20 14.21
N ASN A 12 -2.94 -7.86 13.57
CA ASN A 12 -4.07 -8.75 13.24
C ASN A 12 -3.64 -10.23 13.04
N GLU A 13 -4.13 -11.15 13.89
CA GLU A 13 -3.77 -12.59 13.91
C GLU A 13 -4.22 -13.38 12.68
N THR A 14 -4.82 -12.71 11.69
CA THR A 14 -5.36 -13.33 10.49
C THR A 14 -4.78 -12.69 9.24
N LEU A 15 -4.43 -13.54 8.26
CA LEU A 15 -4.03 -13.10 6.94
C LEU A 15 -5.28 -12.63 6.18
N THR A 16 -5.60 -11.34 6.25
CA THR A 16 -6.82 -10.77 5.67
C THR A 16 -6.90 -10.97 4.16
N HIS A 17 -5.78 -10.76 3.46
CA HIS A 17 -5.69 -10.91 2.02
C HIS A 17 -4.49 -11.76 1.64
N THR A 18 -4.71 -12.77 0.79
CA THR A 18 -3.69 -13.75 0.39
C THR A 18 -3.49 -13.78 -1.12
N PRO A 19 -3.13 -12.67 -1.80
CA PRO A 19 -3.03 -12.62 -3.27
C PRO A 19 -1.97 -13.58 -3.86
N TYR A 20 -1.09 -14.11 -3.00
CA TYR A 20 -0.12 -15.17 -3.30
C TYR A 20 -0.74 -16.58 -3.33
N ASP A 21 -2.06 -16.71 -3.18
CA ASP A 21 -2.84 -17.95 -3.38
C ASP A 21 -2.95 -18.36 -4.86
N GLY A 22 -2.63 -17.46 -5.79
CA GLY A 22 -2.71 -17.68 -7.24
C GLY A 22 -3.79 -16.83 -7.92
N SER A 23 -4.67 -16.19 -7.15
CA SER A 23 -5.68 -15.25 -7.63
C SER A 23 -5.08 -13.98 -8.25
N SER A 24 -3.87 -13.61 -7.82
CA SER A 24 -3.11 -12.48 -8.36
C SER A 24 -1.78 -12.96 -8.92
N GLN A 25 -1.41 -12.46 -10.10
CA GLN A 25 -0.12 -12.73 -10.74
C GLN A 25 0.77 -11.50 -10.63
N PRO A 26 1.98 -11.61 -10.05
CA PRO A 26 2.95 -10.52 -10.00
C PRO A 26 3.24 -9.95 -11.39
N PHE A 27 3.53 -8.65 -11.46
CA PHE A 27 3.88 -7.97 -12.73
C PHE A 27 2.80 -8.06 -13.82
N THR A 28 1.53 -8.15 -13.40
CA THR A 28 0.37 -7.96 -14.26
C THR A 28 -0.47 -6.76 -13.80
N ILE A 29 -1.39 -6.28 -14.63
CA ILE A 29 -2.27 -5.16 -14.24
C ILE A 29 -3.30 -5.64 -13.21
N GLY A 30 -3.94 -6.79 -13.43
CA GLY A 30 -4.71 -7.52 -12.42
C GLY A 30 -5.91 -6.77 -11.80
N LEU A 31 -6.48 -5.79 -12.51
CA LEU A 31 -7.59 -4.99 -11.99
C LEU A 31 -8.92 -5.74 -12.06
N LYS A 32 -9.68 -5.67 -10.96
CA LYS A 32 -11.08 -6.10 -10.87
C LYS A 32 -11.98 -4.92 -10.47
N PRO A 33 -13.27 -4.94 -10.83
CA PRO A 33 -14.23 -3.96 -10.32
C PRO A 33 -14.23 -3.96 -8.78
N LEU A 34 -14.35 -2.76 -8.20
CA LEU A 34 -14.47 -2.58 -6.76
C LEU A 34 -15.93 -2.29 -6.39
N ASP A 35 -16.48 -3.03 -5.43
CA ASP A 35 -17.74 -2.67 -4.79
C ASP A 35 -17.56 -1.32 -4.06
N PRO A 36 -18.39 -0.29 -4.35
CA PRO A 36 -18.34 0.98 -3.63
C PRO A 36 -18.42 0.86 -2.11
N HIS A 37 -19.10 -0.17 -1.57
CA HIS A 37 -19.16 -0.43 -0.13
C HIS A 37 -17.87 -0.99 0.45
N GLU A 38 -16.94 -1.46 -0.37
CA GLU A 38 -15.63 -1.98 0.04
C GLU A 38 -14.49 -0.99 -0.26
N TRP A 39 -14.81 0.29 -0.51
CA TRP A 39 -13.78 1.28 -0.88
C TRP A 39 -12.64 1.37 0.13
N ILE A 40 -12.93 1.56 1.41
CA ILE A 40 -11.94 1.63 2.50
C ILE A 40 -12.10 0.43 3.42
N GLU A 41 -10.99 -0.16 3.86
CA GLU A 41 -10.98 -1.28 4.79
C GLU A 41 -10.48 -0.81 6.16
N ILE A 42 -11.31 -1.02 7.19
CA ILE A 42 -11.02 -0.64 8.58
C ILE A 42 -10.99 -1.92 9.41
N ASP A 43 -9.91 -2.10 10.17
CA ASP A 43 -9.66 -3.24 11.02
C ASP A 43 -9.13 -2.81 12.40
N GLY A 44 -8.74 -3.80 13.22
CA GLY A 44 -8.22 -3.57 14.57
C GLY A 44 -6.91 -2.79 14.62
N ASP A 45 -6.19 -2.67 13.50
CA ASP A 45 -4.90 -1.98 13.47
C ASP A 45 -5.04 -0.47 13.20
N LEU A 46 -6.27 0.04 13.03
CA LEU A 46 -6.52 1.45 12.65
C LEU A 46 -5.69 2.44 13.47
N GLU A 47 -5.61 2.25 14.80
CA GLU A 47 -4.82 3.13 15.67
C GLU A 47 -3.34 3.13 15.32
N ASN A 48 -2.75 1.95 15.09
CA ASN A 48 -1.34 1.78 14.75
C ASN A 48 -1.00 2.53 13.45
N TYR A 49 -1.86 2.41 12.43
CA TYR A 49 -1.68 3.11 11.16
C TYR A 49 -1.84 4.64 11.34
N LEU A 50 -2.86 5.11 12.06
CA LEU A 50 -3.06 6.55 12.26
C LEU A 50 -1.97 7.18 13.15
N ALA A 51 -1.52 6.49 14.19
CA ALA A 51 -0.42 6.93 15.04
C ALA A 51 0.91 7.01 14.28
N GLU A 52 1.19 6.03 13.42
CA GLU A 52 2.39 6.07 12.59
C GLU A 52 2.34 7.21 11.57
N LYS A 53 1.17 7.51 11.00
CA LYS A 53 0.99 8.71 10.16
C LYS A 53 1.28 10.00 10.93
N ASP A 54 0.76 10.14 12.16
CA ASP A 54 1.04 11.31 13.00
C ASP A 54 2.55 11.45 13.24
N ARG A 55 3.23 10.35 13.59
CA ARG A 55 4.69 10.32 13.81
C ARG A 55 5.44 10.72 12.54
N LEU A 56 5.08 10.17 11.38
CA LEU A 56 5.72 10.44 10.10
C LEU A 56 5.48 11.88 9.62
N TYR A 57 4.27 12.42 9.81
CA TYR A 57 4.00 13.82 9.53
C TYR A 57 4.77 14.77 10.45
N GLY A 58 4.97 14.40 11.72
CA GLY A 58 5.77 15.19 12.66
C GLY A 58 7.27 15.16 12.35
N ALA A 59 7.79 14.00 11.92
CA ALA A 59 9.23 13.80 11.75
C ALA A 59 9.72 14.00 10.31
N LEU A 60 8.90 13.69 9.30
CA LEU A 60 9.31 13.51 7.91
C LEU A 60 8.31 14.14 6.90
N LEU A 61 7.62 15.23 7.28
CA LEU A 61 6.56 15.87 6.49
C LEU A 61 6.90 15.96 4.99
N GLU A 62 8.06 16.53 4.64
CA GLU A 62 8.48 16.75 3.25
C GLU A 62 8.75 15.47 2.46
N LYS A 63 8.92 14.33 3.14
CA LYS A 63 9.12 13.03 2.49
C LYS A 63 7.83 12.24 2.30
N VAL A 64 6.82 12.51 3.12
CA VAL A 64 5.55 11.76 3.12
C VAL A 64 4.37 12.56 2.57
N PHE A 65 4.55 13.87 2.35
CA PHE A 65 3.54 14.74 1.75
C PHE A 65 4.12 15.60 0.63
N VAL A 66 3.43 15.61 -0.50
CA VAL A 66 3.68 16.52 -1.63
C VAL A 66 2.36 16.97 -2.23
N ALA A 67 2.30 18.19 -2.77
CA ALA A 67 1.15 18.69 -3.50
C ALA A 67 1.54 19.82 -4.44
N GLU A 68 1.02 19.79 -5.68
CA GLU A 68 1.03 20.94 -6.57
C GLU A 68 0.05 22.01 -6.07
N ALA A 69 0.35 23.29 -6.33
CA ALA A 69 -0.38 24.43 -5.76
C ALA A 69 -1.87 24.49 -6.15
N ASP A 70 -2.24 23.98 -7.32
CA ASP A 70 -3.59 24.00 -7.90
C ASP A 70 -4.40 22.73 -7.60
N THR A 71 -3.97 21.92 -6.62
CA THR A 71 -4.67 20.66 -6.27
C THR A 71 -5.67 20.82 -5.12
N GLY A 72 -5.76 22.00 -4.48
CA GLY A 72 -6.53 22.21 -3.26
C GLY A 72 -8.01 21.79 -3.35
N GLU A 73 -8.69 22.07 -4.47
CA GLU A 73 -10.09 21.67 -4.66
C GLU A 73 -10.27 20.15 -4.80
N ALA A 74 -9.36 19.49 -5.53
CA ALA A 74 -9.39 18.02 -5.68
C ALA A 74 -9.05 17.32 -4.36
N GLN A 75 -8.10 17.86 -3.59
CA GLN A 75 -7.82 17.38 -2.24
C GLN A 75 -9.05 17.52 -1.32
N ARG A 76 -9.77 18.64 -1.41
CA ARG A 76 -11.02 18.86 -0.66
C ARG A 76 -12.08 17.86 -1.07
N GLU A 77 -12.22 17.60 -2.37
CA GLU A 77 -13.15 16.59 -2.88
C GLU A 77 -12.87 15.19 -2.30
N ILE A 78 -11.59 14.80 -2.18
CA ILE A 78 -11.21 13.55 -1.52
C ILE A 78 -11.63 13.54 -0.05
N LEU A 79 -11.35 14.61 0.69
CA LEU A 79 -11.76 14.71 2.08
C LEU A 79 -13.28 14.61 2.22
N ASP A 80 -14.03 15.36 1.44
CA ASP A 80 -15.50 15.37 1.48
C ASP A 80 -16.07 13.98 1.20
N ALA A 81 -15.49 13.26 0.22
CA ALA A 81 -15.90 11.89 -0.10
C ALA A 81 -15.67 10.92 1.06
N LEU A 82 -14.52 10.99 1.74
CA LEU A 82 -14.24 10.16 2.91
C LEU A 82 -15.09 10.55 4.13
N VAL A 83 -15.32 11.84 4.34
CA VAL A 83 -16.19 12.36 5.42
C VAL A 83 -17.64 11.90 5.26
N ALA A 84 -18.12 11.75 4.03
CA ALA A 84 -19.42 11.15 3.75
C ALA A 84 -19.39 9.63 3.94
N TYR A 85 -18.39 8.96 3.36
CA TYR A 85 -18.32 7.51 3.31
C TYR A 85 -18.09 6.85 4.69
N LEU A 86 -17.15 7.35 5.49
CA LEU A 86 -16.70 6.65 6.70
C LEU A 86 -17.80 6.51 7.77
N PRO A 87 -18.55 7.57 8.14
CA PRO A 87 -19.64 7.43 9.12
C PRO A 87 -20.83 6.62 8.58
N GLU A 88 -21.07 6.64 7.26
CA GLU A 88 -22.13 5.82 6.63
C GLU A 88 -21.76 4.34 6.66
N ARG A 89 -20.51 4.01 6.30
CA ARG A 89 -20.04 2.63 6.17
C ARG A 89 -19.62 1.98 7.49
N PHE A 90 -19.09 2.78 8.41
CA PHE A 90 -18.53 2.35 9.69
C PHE A 90 -19.08 3.22 10.85
N PRO A 91 -20.41 3.25 11.06
CA PRO A 91 -21.05 4.12 12.07
C PRO A 91 -20.61 3.82 13.51
N GLU A 92 -20.17 2.59 13.78
CA GLU A 92 -19.64 2.18 15.09
C GLU A 92 -18.22 2.73 15.35
N THR A 93 -17.47 3.02 14.29
CA THR A 93 -16.08 3.52 14.36
C THR A 93 -16.02 5.04 14.25
N TYR A 94 -16.78 5.63 13.33
CA TYR A 94 -16.69 7.05 12.99
C TYR A 94 -17.96 7.80 13.32
N ARG A 95 -17.81 8.99 13.89
CA ARG A 95 -18.90 9.93 14.14
C ARG A 95 -18.57 11.31 13.57
N ARG A 96 -19.47 11.88 12.78
CA ARG A 96 -19.36 13.28 12.35
C ARG A 96 -19.95 14.22 13.39
N ILE A 97 -19.15 15.17 13.88
CA ILE A 97 -19.56 16.21 14.82
C ILE A 97 -19.22 17.59 14.24
N GLY A 98 -20.18 18.21 13.56
CA GLY A 98 -19.98 19.48 12.85
C GLY A 98 -18.85 19.36 11.81
N ASP A 99 -17.82 20.19 12.00
CA ASP A 99 -16.61 20.24 11.17
C ASP A 99 -15.48 19.32 11.67
N ALA A 100 -15.84 18.22 12.33
CA ALA A 100 -14.89 17.20 12.79
C ALA A 100 -15.42 15.79 12.55
N ILE A 101 -14.49 14.85 12.40
CA ILE A 101 -14.74 13.41 12.53
C ILE A 101 -14.09 12.93 13.83
N GLU A 102 -14.86 12.22 14.64
CA GLU A 102 -14.39 11.53 15.84
C GLU A 102 -14.26 10.03 15.56
N ILE A 103 -13.24 9.43 16.15
CA ILE A 103 -13.06 7.98 16.25
C ILE A 103 -13.08 7.65 17.74
N PRO A 104 -14.26 7.48 18.36
CA PRO A 104 -14.40 7.49 19.82
C PRO A 104 -13.58 6.41 20.53
N ALA A 105 -13.51 5.21 19.94
CA ALA A 105 -12.73 4.10 20.49
C ALA A 105 -11.24 4.42 20.63
N LEU A 106 -10.72 5.34 19.80
CA LEU A 106 -9.32 5.78 19.82
C LEU A 106 -9.13 7.12 20.53
N GLY A 107 -10.20 7.73 21.06
CA GLY A 107 -10.15 9.10 21.61
C GLY A 107 -9.72 10.18 20.60
N ARG A 108 -9.79 9.89 19.30
CA ARG A 108 -9.30 10.77 18.23
C ARG A 108 -10.40 11.72 17.74
N ARG A 109 -10.05 12.98 17.54
CA ARG A 109 -10.90 14.00 16.90
C ARG A 109 -10.10 14.75 15.85
N ILE A 110 -10.57 14.70 14.60
CA ILE A 110 -9.88 15.24 13.43
C ILE A 110 -10.72 16.40 12.88
N ALA A 111 -10.15 17.61 12.92
CA ALA A 111 -10.79 18.81 12.38
C ALA A 111 -10.72 18.83 10.84
N LEU A 112 -11.86 19.03 10.18
CA LEU A 112 -11.99 18.98 8.71
C LEU A 112 -11.53 20.26 8.01
N ASN A 113 -11.53 21.37 8.76
CA ASN A 113 -11.21 22.72 8.29
C ASN A 113 -10.06 23.35 9.08
N ALA A 114 -9.08 22.55 9.51
CA ALA A 114 -7.89 23.06 10.19
C ALA A 114 -7.13 24.04 9.27
N ALA A 115 -6.91 25.26 9.75
CA ALA A 115 -6.12 26.25 9.04
C ALA A 115 -4.72 25.68 8.76
N GLU A 116 -4.16 26.01 7.59
CA GLU A 116 -2.80 25.62 7.16
C GLU A 116 -2.58 24.11 6.94
N THR A 117 -3.59 23.26 7.15
CA THR A 117 -3.49 21.83 6.85
C THR A 117 -4.13 21.51 5.49
N PRO A 118 -3.35 20.99 4.51
CA PRO A 118 -3.90 20.60 3.23
C PRO A 118 -5.01 19.54 3.39
N PRO A 119 -6.14 19.62 2.64
CA PRO A 119 -7.24 18.69 2.82
C PRO A 119 -6.87 17.21 2.63
N LEU A 120 -5.90 16.90 1.76
CA LEU A 120 -5.43 15.53 1.54
C LEU A 120 -4.71 14.96 2.77
N ARG A 121 -3.98 15.81 3.49
CA ARG A 121 -3.34 15.42 4.76
C ARG A 121 -4.40 15.11 5.81
N THR A 122 -5.41 15.97 5.96
CA THR A 122 -6.55 15.70 6.85
C THR A 122 -7.27 14.40 6.47
N ALA A 123 -7.50 14.18 5.17
CA ALA A 123 -8.13 12.97 4.66
C ALA A 123 -7.33 11.71 5.00
N SER A 124 -6.00 11.77 4.87
CA SER A 124 -5.13 10.63 5.17
C SER A 124 -5.13 10.24 6.64
N LEU A 125 -5.48 11.14 7.55
CA LEU A 125 -5.57 10.86 9.00
C LEU A 125 -6.90 10.22 9.40
N LEU A 126 -7.85 10.09 8.46
CA LEU A 126 -9.12 9.40 8.70
C LEU A 126 -9.06 7.90 8.39
N VAL A 127 -8.08 7.46 7.59
CA VAL A 127 -8.05 6.11 7.00
C VAL A 127 -6.66 5.48 7.13
N PRO A 128 -6.51 4.15 7.10
CA PRO A 128 -5.20 3.52 7.11
C PRO A 128 -4.47 3.64 5.76
N GLU A 129 -5.15 3.83 4.62
CA GLU A 129 -4.51 3.88 3.31
C GLU A 129 -3.66 5.13 3.07
N ASP A 130 -2.60 4.97 2.28
CA ASP A 130 -1.96 6.10 1.61
C ASP A 130 -2.86 6.62 0.49
N LEU A 131 -2.81 7.94 0.24
CA LEU A 131 -3.69 8.64 -0.69
C LEU A 131 -2.87 9.39 -1.74
N ILE A 132 -2.99 8.99 -3.00
CA ILE A 132 -2.26 9.57 -4.12
C ILE A 132 -3.25 10.17 -5.13
N LEU A 133 -3.09 11.44 -5.46
CA LEU A 133 -3.90 12.14 -6.46
C LEU A 133 -3.17 12.14 -7.80
N MET A 134 -3.81 11.53 -8.79
CA MET A 134 -3.34 11.44 -10.16
C MET A 134 -4.10 12.43 -11.04
N ARG A 135 -3.40 13.36 -11.68
CA ARG A 135 -3.99 14.40 -12.52
C ARG A 135 -3.59 14.24 -13.97
N LYS A 136 -4.55 14.38 -14.88
CA LYS A 136 -4.27 14.39 -16.32
C LYS A 136 -3.65 15.73 -16.74
N GLY A 137 -2.57 15.67 -17.52
CA GLY A 137 -1.96 16.83 -18.18
C GLY A 137 -1.55 16.49 -19.61
N ASP A 138 -0.78 17.38 -20.24
CA ASP A 138 -0.38 17.25 -21.65
C ASP A 138 0.47 16.00 -21.92
N ASN A 139 1.30 15.61 -20.95
CA ASN A 139 2.18 14.44 -21.02
C ASN A 139 1.56 13.18 -20.38
N GLY A 140 0.24 13.14 -20.23
CA GLY A 140 -0.49 12.04 -19.61
C GLY A 140 -0.82 12.25 -18.13
N TRP A 141 -1.14 11.16 -17.44
CA TRP A 141 -1.47 11.18 -16.01
C TRP A 141 -0.20 11.29 -15.16
N ARG A 142 -0.18 12.18 -14.16
CA ARG A 142 0.97 12.38 -13.26
C ARG A 142 0.56 12.38 -11.79
N LEU A 143 1.52 12.16 -10.89
CA LEU A 143 1.33 12.30 -9.45
C LEU A 143 1.32 13.79 -9.07
N ALA A 144 0.14 14.37 -8.84
CA ALA A 144 -0.05 15.80 -8.57
C ALA A 144 -0.17 16.13 -7.07
N ALA A 145 -0.57 15.18 -6.23
CA ALA A 145 -0.46 15.28 -4.79
C ALA A 145 -0.37 13.88 -4.17
N GLY A 146 0.18 13.77 -2.97
CA GLY A 146 0.27 12.50 -2.28
C GLY A 146 0.52 12.63 -0.79
N SER A 147 -0.18 11.80 -0.03
CA SER A 147 0.16 11.37 1.33
C SER A 147 0.65 9.92 1.23
N LEU A 148 1.96 9.70 1.29
CA LEU A 148 2.59 8.38 1.22
C LEU A 148 3.40 8.12 2.49
N CYS A 149 2.74 7.58 3.50
CA CYS A 149 3.33 7.22 4.78
C CYS A 149 3.85 5.78 4.79
N PHE A 150 3.35 4.89 3.92
CA PHE A 150 3.70 3.47 3.93
C PHE A 150 4.21 2.98 2.56
N PRO A 151 5.25 3.60 1.99
CA PRO A 151 5.80 3.21 0.70
C PRO A 151 6.31 1.77 0.71
N SER A 152 6.06 1.04 -0.37
CA SER A 152 6.64 -0.29 -0.64
C SER A 152 7.87 -0.16 -1.52
N SER A 153 9.00 0.23 -0.94
CA SER A 153 10.25 0.40 -1.68
C SER A 153 10.14 1.45 -2.81
N TRP A 154 9.56 2.63 -2.56
CA TRP A 154 9.69 3.77 -3.47
C TRP A 154 9.62 5.11 -2.73
N SER A 155 10.12 6.18 -3.35
CA SER A 155 10.16 7.51 -2.77
C SER A 155 9.08 8.41 -3.39
N LEU A 156 8.22 9.00 -2.55
CA LEU A 156 7.20 9.95 -3.00
C LEU A 156 7.81 11.14 -3.75
N THR A 157 8.86 11.73 -3.19
CA THR A 157 9.50 12.94 -3.74
C THR A 157 10.18 12.68 -5.08
N GLU A 158 10.69 11.46 -5.31
CA GLU A 158 11.28 11.10 -6.61
C GLU A 158 10.24 10.80 -7.69
N LYS A 159 8.99 10.52 -7.29
CA LYS A 159 7.87 10.23 -8.20
C LYS A 159 6.93 11.42 -8.40
N PHE A 160 7.00 12.42 -7.52
CA PHE A 160 6.18 13.62 -7.58
C PHE A 160 6.33 14.37 -8.90
N GLY A 161 5.21 14.80 -9.48
CA GLY A 161 5.14 15.51 -10.77
C GLY A 161 5.43 14.67 -12.01
N LYS A 162 5.90 13.42 -11.86
CA LYS A 162 6.25 12.57 -13.00
C LYS A 162 5.02 11.93 -13.65
N PRO A 163 5.03 11.75 -14.98
CA PRO A 163 3.98 11.02 -15.68
C PRO A 163 4.02 9.53 -15.35
N LEU A 164 2.91 8.85 -15.64
CA LEU A 164 2.66 7.46 -15.22
C LEU A 164 3.71 6.49 -15.75
N HIS A 165 4.15 6.66 -16.99
CA HIS A 165 5.20 5.82 -17.59
C HIS A 165 6.57 6.02 -16.91
N ASP A 166 6.92 7.23 -16.46
CA ASP A 166 8.16 7.49 -15.71
C ASP A 166 8.07 6.96 -14.27
N ILE A 167 6.88 6.98 -13.68
CA ILE A 167 6.65 6.37 -12.38
C ILE A 167 6.89 4.85 -12.47
N HIS A 168 6.38 4.21 -13.51
CA HIS A 168 6.45 2.76 -13.72
C HIS A 168 7.70 2.28 -14.45
N GLU A 169 8.55 3.17 -14.98
CA GLU A 169 9.83 2.84 -15.64
C GLU A 169 10.65 1.76 -14.90
N PRO A 170 10.81 1.79 -13.56
CA PRO A 170 11.63 0.80 -12.87
C PRO A 170 10.98 -0.58 -12.77
N VAL A 171 9.70 -0.72 -13.10
CA VAL A 171 8.94 -1.97 -13.01
C VAL A 171 9.21 -2.80 -14.27
N PRO A 172 9.79 -4.02 -14.15
CA PRO A 172 10.05 -4.91 -15.27
C PRO A 172 8.83 -5.09 -16.18
N GLY A 173 8.96 -4.72 -17.46
CA GLY A 173 7.91 -4.85 -18.47
C GLY A 173 6.92 -3.69 -18.56
N PHE A 174 7.06 -2.63 -17.74
CA PHE A 174 6.15 -1.48 -17.69
C PHE A 174 6.82 -0.14 -18.04
N GLY A 175 8.02 -0.18 -18.61
CA GLY A 175 8.71 1.02 -19.07
C GLY A 175 8.02 1.73 -20.25
N PRO A 176 8.43 2.97 -20.56
CA PRO A 176 7.91 3.72 -21.70
C PRO A 176 7.96 2.92 -23.02
N GLY A 177 6.89 3.00 -23.82
CA GLY A 177 6.78 2.28 -25.10
C GLY A 177 6.44 0.79 -24.99
N THR A 178 6.28 0.25 -23.78
CA THR A 178 5.82 -1.13 -23.58
C THR A 178 4.30 -1.23 -23.66
N ARG A 179 3.78 -2.37 -24.14
CA ARG A 179 2.33 -2.64 -24.18
C ARG A 179 1.65 -2.48 -22.82
N PRO A 180 2.21 -2.95 -21.68
CA PRO A 180 1.63 -2.71 -20.36
C PRO A 180 1.55 -1.23 -19.99
N ALA A 181 2.57 -0.42 -20.28
CA ALA A 181 2.54 1.02 -20.01
C ALA A 181 1.36 1.70 -20.74
N GLU A 182 1.19 1.42 -22.03
CA GLU A 182 0.07 1.96 -22.80
C GLU A 182 -1.30 1.47 -22.29
N LEU A 183 -1.38 0.21 -21.82
CA LEU A 183 -2.62 -0.33 -21.25
C LEU A 183 -3.01 0.41 -19.97
N ILE A 184 -2.03 0.73 -19.11
CA ILE A 184 -2.29 1.50 -17.89
C ILE A 184 -2.81 2.90 -18.27
N GLU A 185 -2.16 3.61 -19.19
CA GLU A 185 -2.61 4.95 -19.61
C GLU A 185 -4.04 4.92 -20.18
N ARG A 186 -4.33 3.99 -21.10
CA ARG A 186 -5.68 3.81 -21.65
C ARG A 186 -6.72 3.47 -20.58
N MET A 187 -6.32 2.73 -19.54
CA MET A 187 -7.20 2.36 -18.44
C MET A 187 -7.53 3.56 -17.55
N PHE A 188 -6.55 4.39 -17.23
CA PHE A 188 -6.79 5.66 -16.53
C PHE A 188 -7.72 6.59 -17.34
N ASP A 189 -7.50 6.70 -18.65
CA ASP A 189 -8.38 7.49 -19.54
C ASP A 189 -9.83 7.00 -19.56
N ARG A 190 -10.04 5.69 -19.44
CA ARG A 190 -11.35 5.03 -19.52
C ARG A 190 -12.02 4.83 -18.18
N LEU A 191 -11.36 5.16 -17.06
CA LEU A 191 -11.99 5.08 -15.76
C LEU A 191 -13.11 6.11 -15.68
N GLN A 192 -14.35 5.67 -15.46
CA GLN A 192 -15.54 6.54 -15.50
C GLN A 192 -16.52 6.12 -14.40
N GLY A 193 -16.55 6.81 -13.27
CA GLY A 193 -17.55 6.56 -12.21
C GLY A 193 -17.37 5.25 -11.41
N GLN A 194 -16.96 4.14 -12.03
CA GLN A 194 -16.57 2.92 -11.32
C GLN A 194 -15.20 3.05 -10.65
N ALA A 195 -15.04 2.39 -9.51
CA ALA A 195 -13.75 2.14 -8.90
C ALA A 195 -13.27 0.73 -9.28
N VAL A 196 -11.96 0.55 -9.28
CA VAL A 196 -11.32 -0.75 -9.51
C VAL A 196 -10.30 -0.99 -8.41
N GLU A 197 -10.03 -2.25 -8.14
CA GLU A 197 -9.00 -2.66 -7.20
C GLU A 197 -8.08 -3.73 -7.77
N ARG A 198 -6.91 -3.86 -7.16
CA ARG A 198 -6.02 -5.01 -7.35
C ARG A 198 -5.19 -5.23 -6.10
N PHE A 199 -4.53 -6.37 -6.08
CA PHE A 199 -3.57 -6.69 -5.03
C PHE A 199 -2.17 -6.84 -5.61
N ASN A 200 -1.18 -6.42 -4.83
CA ASN A 200 0.22 -6.69 -5.06
C ASN A 200 0.83 -7.20 -3.75
N TRP A 201 1.91 -7.96 -3.84
CA TRP A 201 2.60 -8.47 -2.65
C TRP A 201 4.11 -8.34 -2.78
N SER A 202 4.79 -8.26 -1.64
CA SER A 202 6.24 -8.38 -1.52
C SER A 202 6.62 -9.05 -0.21
N LEU A 203 7.92 -9.29 -0.04
CA LEU A 203 8.52 -9.76 1.21
C LEU A 203 9.56 -8.73 1.66
N GLN A 204 9.47 -8.32 2.92
CA GLN A 204 10.41 -7.39 3.55
C GLN A 204 10.95 -7.98 4.85
N ALA A 205 12.10 -7.49 5.30
CA ALA A 205 12.62 -7.78 6.62
C ALA A 205 12.06 -6.77 7.62
N GLY A 206 11.56 -7.28 8.75
CA GLY A 206 10.93 -6.48 9.79
C GLY A 206 9.55 -5.92 9.42
N ASP A 207 8.93 -5.30 10.41
CA ASP A 207 7.55 -4.82 10.43
C ASP A 207 7.40 -3.31 10.14
N ALA A 208 8.47 -2.65 9.71
CA ALA A 208 8.42 -1.22 9.44
C ALA A 208 7.41 -0.90 8.33
N LEU A 209 6.39 -0.09 8.66
CA LEU A 209 5.40 0.40 7.69
C LEU A 209 6.00 1.41 6.70
N TYR A 210 6.82 2.35 7.19
CA TYR A 210 7.57 3.30 6.36
C TYR A 210 8.81 2.64 5.76
N HIS A 211 8.70 2.20 4.51
CA HIS A 211 9.76 1.44 3.83
C HIS A 211 10.15 2.04 2.45
N PRO A 212 10.63 3.29 2.38
CA PRO A 212 11.03 3.91 1.12
C PRO A 212 12.40 3.39 0.65
N ILE A 213 12.61 3.36 -0.66
CA ILE A 213 13.96 3.33 -1.26
C ILE A 213 14.01 4.34 -2.40
N SER A 214 15.15 5.01 -2.53
CA SER A 214 15.45 5.85 -3.69
C SER A 214 15.77 5.02 -4.93
N GLN A 215 15.69 5.64 -6.10
CA GLN A 215 16.13 5.04 -7.37
C GLN A 215 17.59 4.59 -7.30
N ARG A 216 18.47 5.37 -6.65
CA ARG A 216 19.87 4.98 -6.44
C ARG A 216 19.97 3.71 -5.59
N GLN A 217 19.31 3.68 -4.44
CA GLN A 217 19.30 2.48 -3.57
C GLN A 217 18.73 1.25 -4.28
N ARG A 218 17.75 1.44 -5.17
CA ARG A 218 17.20 0.35 -6.00
C ARG A 218 18.25 -0.20 -6.97
N ILE A 219 18.99 0.66 -7.66
CA ILE A 219 20.08 0.25 -8.57
C ILE A 219 21.18 -0.45 -7.78
N ASP A 220 21.59 0.14 -6.66
CA ASP A 220 22.60 -0.41 -5.76
C ASP A 220 22.20 -1.82 -5.27
N ARG A 221 20.94 -1.99 -4.86
CA ARG A 221 20.38 -3.28 -4.43
C ARG A 221 20.32 -4.31 -5.56
N ALA A 222 19.89 -3.91 -6.76
CA ALA A 222 19.85 -4.79 -7.92
C ALA A 222 21.26 -5.25 -8.36
N THR A 223 22.26 -4.39 -8.17
CA THR A 223 23.66 -4.67 -8.53
C THR A 223 24.36 -5.55 -7.51
N MET A 224 24.24 -5.21 -6.22
CA MET A 224 24.91 -5.93 -5.13
C MET A 224 24.16 -7.19 -4.70
N GLN A 225 22.85 -7.23 -4.94
CA GLN A 225 21.95 -8.30 -4.53
C GLN A 225 22.17 -8.73 -3.07
N PRO A 226 22.15 -7.80 -2.10
CA PRO A 226 22.35 -8.17 -0.70
C PRO A 226 21.18 -9.03 -0.23
N SER A 227 21.46 -10.01 0.63
CA SER A 227 20.42 -10.71 1.36
C SER A 227 19.71 -9.74 2.32
N LYS A 228 18.38 -9.83 2.39
CA LYS A 228 17.54 -9.07 3.33
C LYS A 228 17.52 -9.70 4.73
N PHE A 229 17.90 -10.97 4.86
CA PHE A 229 17.66 -11.77 6.05
C PHE A 229 18.95 -12.45 6.52
N SER A 230 19.20 -12.47 7.84
CA SER A 230 20.33 -13.23 8.37
C SER A 230 20.18 -14.73 8.09
N GLU A 231 21.29 -15.49 8.19
CA GLU A 231 21.37 -16.89 7.71
C GLU A 231 20.34 -17.85 8.34
N ASP A 232 19.95 -17.65 9.60
CA ASP A 232 19.22 -18.66 10.38
C ASP A 232 17.73 -18.34 10.68
N GLU A 233 17.21 -17.18 10.26
CA GLU A 233 15.94 -16.67 10.82
C GLU A 233 14.97 -16.05 9.79
N ILE A 234 15.05 -16.41 8.50
CA ILE A 234 14.15 -15.87 7.45
C ILE A 234 12.68 -15.91 7.87
N ALA A 235 12.19 -17.04 8.38
CA ALA A 235 10.77 -17.17 8.72
C ALA A 235 10.33 -16.26 9.88
N ALA A 236 11.26 -15.92 10.78
CA ALA A 236 11.03 -15.03 11.92
C ALA A 236 11.16 -13.55 11.52
N GLN A 237 12.01 -13.24 10.55
CA GLN A 237 12.30 -11.86 10.12
C GLN A 237 11.47 -11.41 8.92
N ALA A 238 10.95 -12.33 8.11
CA ALA A 238 10.20 -12.02 6.90
C ALA A 238 8.77 -11.63 7.23
N PHE A 239 8.35 -10.51 6.66
CA PHE A 239 6.98 -10.05 6.66
C PHE A 239 6.43 -10.06 5.24
N ILE A 240 5.24 -10.65 5.12
CA ILE A 240 4.41 -10.57 3.93
C ILE A 240 3.79 -9.18 3.91
N ARG A 241 4.16 -8.38 2.90
CA ARG A 241 3.59 -7.05 2.67
C ARG A 241 2.61 -7.15 1.50
N VAL A 242 1.32 -7.01 1.78
CA VAL A 242 0.27 -6.95 0.75
C VAL A 242 -0.18 -5.49 0.59
N GLU A 243 -0.28 -5.07 -0.66
CA GLU A 243 -0.88 -3.80 -1.06
C GLU A 243 -2.24 -4.08 -1.67
N ARG A 244 -3.30 -3.59 -1.04
CA ARG A 244 -4.60 -3.43 -1.70
C ARG A 244 -4.64 -2.03 -2.30
N GLN A 245 -4.75 -2.00 -3.62
CA GLN A 245 -4.63 -0.82 -4.45
C GLN A 245 -5.98 -0.51 -5.09
N THR A 246 -6.54 0.67 -4.83
CA THR A 246 -7.81 1.09 -5.48
C THR A 246 -7.62 2.33 -6.35
N LEU A 247 -8.30 2.39 -7.49
CA LEU A 247 -8.34 3.54 -8.37
C LEU A 247 -9.80 3.99 -8.54
N ARG A 248 -10.06 5.27 -8.27
CA ARG A 248 -11.39 5.87 -8.43
C ARG A 248 -11.27 7.24 -9.07
N LYS A 249 -12.04 7.49 -10.13
CA LYS A 249 -12.16 8.82 -10.71
C LYS A 249 -13.08 9.70 -9.87
N LEU A 250 -12.61 10.90 -9.55
CA LEU A 250 -13.33 11.90 -8.77
C LEU A 250 -14.32 12.66 -9.67
N PRO A 251 -15.61 12.78 -9.27
CA PRO A 251 -16.65 13.31 -10.15
C PRO A 251 -16.51 14.80 -10.48
N LYS A 252 -15.98 15.64 -9.59
CA LYS A 252 -15.85 17.10 -9.80
C LYS A 252 -14.53 17.44 -10.49
N SER A 253 -13.40 17.07 -9.89
CA SER A 253 -12.07 17.39 -10.42
C SER A 253 -11.69 16.56 -11.66
N GLN A 254 -12.33 15.41 -11.87
CA GLN A 254 -11.95 14.42 -12.89
C GLN A 254 -10.55 13.81 -12.70
N ASP A 255 -9.87 14.13 -11.59
CA ASP A 255 -8.65 13.47 -11.15
C ASP A 255 -8.94 12.03 -10.71
N ILE A 256 -7.90 11.21 -10.58
CA ILE A 256 -8.01 9.84 -10.08
C ILE A 256 -7.37 9.77 -8.70
N LEU A 257 -8.16 9.33 -7.71
CA LEU A 257 -7.64 8.95 -6.41
C LEU A 257 -7.14 7.50 -6.49
N PHE A 258 -5.87 7.32 -6.15
CA PHE A 258 -5.22 6.04 -5.96
C PHE A 258 -4.99 5.82 -4.46
N THR A 259 -5.66 4.81 -3.87
CA THR A 259 -5.45 4.44 -2.46
C THR A 259 -4.59 3.19 -2.36
N ILE A 260 -3.75 3.12 -1.32
CA ILE A 260 -2.86 1.98 -1.05
C ILE A 260 -3.01 1.58 0.42
N ARG A 261 -3.77 0.51 0.68
CA ARG A 261 -3.82 -0.14 2.00
C ARG A 261 -2.68 -1.14 2.09
N ILE A 262 -1.86 -1.00 3.13
CA ILE A 262 -0.82 -1.98 3.45
C ILE A 262 -1.37 -2.96 4.48
N TYR A 263 -1.23 -4.25 4.21
CA TYR A 263 -1.31 -5.31 5.20
C TYR A 263 0.09 -5.87 5.40
N LEU A 264 0.54 -5.93 6.65
CA LEU A 264 1.89 -6.35 6.98
C LEU A 264 1.82 -7.42 8.05
N ASN A 265 2.18 -8.65 7.69
CA ASN A 265 1.99 -9.82 8.52
C ASN A 265 3.27 -10.64 8.57
N PRO A 266 3.72 -11.13 9.74
CA PRO A 266 4.83 -12.07 9.81
C PRO A 266 4.59 -13.29 8.90
N LEU A 267 5.62 -13.73 8.18
CA LEU A 267 5.57 -14.94 7.35
C LEU A 267 5.23 -16.17 8.21
N SER A 268 5.64 -16.19 9.48
CA SER A 268 5.29 -17.23 10.45
C SER A 268 3.78 -17.43 10.64
N MET A 269 2.94 -16.38 10.44
CA MET A 269 1.49 -16.51 10.50
C MET A 269 0.92 -17.43 9.42
N LEU A 270 1.57 -17.49 8.24
CA LEU A 270 1.19 -18.44 7.19
C LEU A 270 1.29 -19.89 7.69
N GLY A 271 2.25 -20.17 8.57
CA GLY A 271 2.43 -21.47 9.20
C GLY A 271 1.28 -21.92 10.11
N LYS A 272 0.43 -20.99 10.55
CA LYS A 272 -0.75 -21.23 11.39
C LYS A 272 -2.07 -21.19 10.61
N HIS A 273 -2.03 -20.83 9.33
CA HIS A 273 -3.24 -20.65 8.52
C HIS A 273 -3.92 -22.00 8.21
N PRO A 274 -5.26 -22.10 8.26
CA PRO A 274 -5.97 -23.36 7.94
C PRO A 274 -5.65 -23.91 6.55
N GLU A 275 -5.47 -23.02 5.56
CA GLU A 275 -5.11 -23.38 4.18
C GLU A 275 -3.58 -23.29 3.91
N ARG A 276 -2.76 -23.38 4.96
CA ARG A 276 -1.28 -23.26 4.88
C ARG A 276 -0.69 -24.03 3.71
N ALA A 277 -1.08 -25.30 3.54
CA ALA A 277 -0.52 -26.17 2.51
C ALA A 277 -0.66 -25.57 1.11
N THR A 278 -1.88 -25.15 0.75
CA THR A 278 -2.20 -24.57 -0.54
C THR A 278 -1.56 -23.20 -0.72
N LEU A 279 -1.69 -22.32 0.28
CA LEU A 279 -1.17 -20.95 0.20
C LEU A 279 0.36 -20.94 0.09
N ALA A 280 1.05 -21.72 0.94
CA ALA A 280 2.51 -21.76 0.94
C ALA A 280 3.07 -22.39 -0.36
N ALA A 281 2.41 -23.44 -0.89
CA ALA A 281 2.78 -24.03 -2.17
C ALA A 281 2.62 -23.04 -3.34
N SER A 282 1.48 -22.33 -3.38
CA SER A 282 1.21 -21.32 -4.42
C SER A 282 2.22 -20.17 -4.32
N PHE A 283 2.48 -19.69 -3.10
CA PHE A 283 3.44 -18.61 -2.86
C PHE A 283 4.86 -19.02 -3.26
N ALA A 284 5.29 -20.24 -2.91
CA ALA A 284 6.58 -20.79 -3.35
C ALA A 284 6.68 -20.85 -4.87
N GLY A 285 5.61 -21.31 -5.54
CA GLY A 285 5.52 -21.37 -7.01
C GLY A 285 5.62 -19.99 -7.66
N GLN A 286 4.90 -18.99 -7.15
CA GLN A 286 4.99 -17.61 -7.65
C GLN A 286 6.39 -17.02 -7.47
N LEU A 287 7.02 -17.25 -6.31
CA LEU A 287 8.36 -16.73 -6.03
C LEU A 287 9.43 -17.41 -6.89
N ALA A 288 9.33 -18.73 -7.10
CA ALA A 288 10.19 -19.48 -8.00
C ALA A 288 10.01 -19.08 -9.48
N GLY A 289 8.81 -18.63 -9.85
CA GLY A 289 8.47 -18.20 -11.21
C GLY A 289 8.93 -16.78 -11.57
N LEU A 290 9.45 -15.99 -10.61
CA LEU A 290 9.96 -14.65 -10.89
C LEU A 290 11.27 -14.72 -11.68
N ASP A 291 11.38 -13.90 -12.74
CA ASP A 291 12.64 -13.72 -13.45
C ASP A 291 13.63 -12.84 -12.67
N GLN A 292 14.88 -12.74 -13.16
CA GLN A 292 15.93 -11.99 -12.47
C GLN A 292 15.59 -10.50 -12.30
N ALA A 293 15.03 -9.85 -13.33
CA ALA A 293 14.69 -8.44 -13.25
C ALA A 293 13.56 -8.19 -12.23
N GLN A 294 12.60 -9.10 -12.16
CA GLN A 294 11.52 -9.10 -11.18
C GLN A 294 12.01 -9.32 -9.75
N LEU A 295 12.96 -10.25 -9.56
CA LEU A 295 13.63 -10.48 -8.28
C LEU A 295 14.42 -9.26 -7.83
N ASP A 296 15.22 -8.66 -8.71
CA ASP A 296 15.99 -7.44 -8.43
C ASP A 296 15.06 -6.27 -8.07
N TYR A 297 13.95 -6.13 -8.80
CA TYR A 297 12.93 -5.12 -8.53
C TYR A 297 12.28 -5.28 -7.15
N LYS A 298 11.95 -6.52 -6.73
CA LYS A 298 11.43 -6.81 -5.38
C LYS A 298 12.54 -6.88 -4.31
N GLY A 299 13.80 -6.92 -4.74
CA GLY A 299 14.99 -7.05 -3.89
C GLY A 299 15.17 -8.45 -3.30
N LEU A 300 14.69 -9.50 -3.97
CA LEU A 300 14.64 -10.87 -3.43
C LEU A 300 15.68 -11.82 -4.05
N SER A 301 16.58 -11.32 -4.88
CA SER A 301 17.51 -12.13 -5.69
C SER A 301 18.37 -13.08 -4.85
N ALA A 302 18.97 -12.59 -3.75
CA ALA A 302 19.79 -13.43 -2.86
C ALA A 302 18.97 -14.37 -1.96
N ASP A 303 17.69 -14.08 -1.76
CA ASP A 303 16.87 -14.80 -0.77
C ASP A 303 15.84 -15.74 -1.39
N ARG A 304 15.64 -15.68 -2.72
CA ARG A 304 14.59 -16.43 -3.43
C ARG A 304 14.58 -17.90 -3.03
N ASP A 305 15.70 -18.59 -3.18
CA ASP A 305 15.75 -20.05 -3.00
C ASP A 305 15.54 -20.43 -1.52
N ARG A 306 16.06 -19.62 -0.58
CA ARG A 306 15.85 -19.83 0.86
C ARG A 306 14.38 -19.60 1.24
N LEU A 307 13.75 -18.54 0.73
CA LEU A 307 12.33 -18.25 0.93
C LEU A 307 11.43 -19.35 0.32
N VAL A 308 11.73 -19.80 -0.89
CA VAL A 308 11.02 -20.93 -1.54
C VAL A 308 11.16 -22.20 -0.70
N ALA A 309 12.34 -22.49 -0.15
CA ALA A 309 12.55 -23.64 0.72
C ALA A 309 11.70 -23.55 2.00
N VAL A 310 11.67 -22.38 2.66
CA VAL A 310 10.83 -22.14 3.85
C VAL A 310 9.35 -22.35 3.52
N LEU A 311 8.85 -21.75 2.43
CA LEU A 311 7.46 -21.90 2.01
C LEU A 311 7.11 -23.36 1.64
N SER A 312 8.03 -24.07 0.98
CA SER A 312 7.83 -25.48 0.63
C SER A 312 7.77 -26.38 1.87
N GLN A 313 8.57 -26.08 2.89
CA GLN A 313 8.49 -26.77 4.19
C GLN A 313 7.17 -26.50 4.89
N MET A 314 6.69 -25.25 4.90
CA MET A 314 5.37 -24.91 5.42
C MET A 314 4.26 -25.66 4.67
N ALA A 315 4.40 -25.82 3.35
CA ALA A 315 3.42 -26.52 2.54
C ALA A 315 3.34 -28.03 2.86
N GLY A 316 4.48 -28.66 3.15
CA GLY A 316 4.59 -30.10 3.41
C GLY A 316 4.44 -30.50 4.88
N ALA A 317 4.48 -29.55 5.82
CA ALA A 317 4.22 -29.84 7.22
C ALA A 317 2.79 -30.38 7.39
N SER A 318 2.61 -31.37 8.27
CA SER A 318 1.30 -31.88 8.70
C SER A 318 0.69 -31.02 9.81
#